data_AF-A0A4Z0KCR3-F1
#
_entry.id   AF-A0A4Z0KCR3-F1
#
_cell.length_a   1.000
_cell.length_b   1.000
_cell.length_c   1.000
_cell.angle_alpha   90.00
_cell.angle_beta   90.00
_cell.angle_gamma   90.00
#
_symmetry.space_group_name_H-M   'P 1'
#
loop_
_entity.id
_entity.type
_entity.pdbx_description
1 polymer ?
#
loop_
_entity_poly.entity_id
_entity_poly.type
_entity_poly.pdbx_seq_one_letter_code
_entity_poly.pdbx_strand_id
1 'polypeptide(L)' 'GRMSKVRAQTLRTRIISIPARIAHRARKLILHLPTKWPWATDFARLWQAALSPPRTVLS' A
#
# COMPACT_ATOMS: atom_id res chain seq x y z
N GLY A 1 -15.85 -4.61 9.08
CA GLY A 1 -14.55 -4.02 9.47
C GLY A 1 -14.58 -2.51 9.32
N ARG A 2 -13.83 -1.76 10.13
CA ARG A 2 -13.87 -0.28 10.25
C ARG A 2 -13.66 0.55 8.95
N MET A 3 -13.50 -0.07 7.79
CA MET A 3 -13.27 0.58 6.50
C MET A 3 -14.14 0.02 5.36
N SER A 4 -15.28 -0.63 5.66
CA SER A 4 -16.15 -1.23 4.64
C SER A 4 -16.82 -0.22 3.69
N LYS A 5 -16.80 1.07 4.03
CA LYS A 5 -17.29 2.17 3.19
C LYS A 5 -16.50 3.45 3.49
N VAL A 6 -15.42 3.68 2.75
CA VAL A 6 -14.64 4.93 2.83
C VAL A 6 -14.60 5.64 1.48
N ARG A 7 -14.56 6.97 1.49
CA ARG A 7 -14.46 7.75 0.25
C ARG A 7 -13.09 7.54 -0.40
N ALA A 8 -13.05 7.59 -1.74
CA ALA A 8 -11.81 7.42 -2.51
C ALA A 8 -10.70 8.38 -2.06
N GLN A 9 -11.05 9.62 -1.67
CA GLN A 9 -10.08 10.58 -1.14
C GLN A 9 -9.46 10.13 0.19
N THR A 10 -10.26 9.57 1.11
CA THR A 10 -9.79 9.03 2.39
C THR A 10 -8.87 7.83 2.16
N LEU A 11 -9.23 6.95 1.22
CA LEU A 11 -8.40 5.83 0.79
C LEU A 11 -7.06 6.32 0.20
N ARG A 12 -7.10 7.35 -0.65
CA ARG A 12 -5.90 7.94 -1.24
C ARG A 12 -4.96 8.51 -0.21
N THR A 13 -5.47 9.30 0.74
CA THR A 13 -4.61 9.96 1.74
C THR A 13 -4.06 8.98 2.79
N ARG A 14 -4.82 7.97 3.20
CA ARG A 14 -4.42 7.07 4.29
C ARG A 14 -3.73 5.80 3.83
N ILE A 15 -4.04 5.31 2.63
CA ILE A 15 -3.60 3.99 2.16
C ILE A 15 -2.74 4.11 0.90
N ILE A 16 -3.18 4.84 -0.14
CA ILE A 16 -2.47 4.82 -1.46
C ILE A 16 -1.29 5.80 -1.49
N SER A 17 -1.45 6.99 -0.91
CA SER A 17 -0.39 7.98 -0.80
C SER A 17 0.52 7.58 0.35
N ILE A 18 1.47 6.70 0.05
CA ILE A 18 2.58 6.44 0.96
C ILE A 18 3.38 7.76 1.04
N PRO A 19 3.71 8.29 2.23
CA PRO A 19 4.65 9.40 2.36
C PRO A 19 6.09 8.91 2.12
N ALA A 20 6.28 8.15 1.05
CA ALA A 20 7.54 7.59 0.67
C ALA A 20 8.17 8.46 -0.41
N ARG A 21 9.41 8.87 -0.15
CA ARG A 21 10.20 9.59 -1.14
C ARG A 21 10.87 8.57 -2.04
N ILE A 22 10.57 8.62 -3.34
CA ILE A 22 11.33 7.90 -4.36
C ILE A 22 12.59 8.72 -4.63
N ALA A 23 13.76 8.14 -4.35
CA ALA A 23 15.05 8.67 -4.71
C ALA A 23 15.68 7.79 -5.78
N HIS A 24 16.38 8.39 -6.73
CA HIS A 24 17.17 7.68 -7.72
C HIS A 24 18.64 7.85 -7.39
N ARG A 25 19.40 6.74 -7.33
CA ARG A 25 20.86 6.78 -7.24
C ARG A 25 21.45 5.87 -8.31
N ALA A 26 22.13 6.48 -9.28
CA ALA A 26 22.63 5.79 -10.48
C ALA A 26 21.51 4.97 -11.15
N ARG A 27 21.56 3.63 -11.03
CA ARG A 27 20.57 2.69 -11.60
C ARG A 27 19.66 2.06 -10.56
N LYS A 28 19.61 2.60 -9.34
CA LYS A 28 18.80 2.08 -8.23
C LYS A 28 17.67 3.04 -7.89
N LEU A 29 16.46 2.50 -7.85
CA LEU A 29 15.29 3.14 -7.28
C LEU A 29 15.27 2.85 -5.78
N ILE A 30 15.37 3.89 -4.97
CA ILE A 30 15.40 3.82 -3.51
C ILE A 30 14.09 4.40 -3.00
N LEU A 31 13.30 3.56 -2.33
CA LEU A 31 12.04 3.98 -1.71
C LEU A 31 12.29 4.21 -0.22
N HIS A 32 12.31 5.47 0.21
CA HIS A 32 12.40 5.80 1.63
C HIS A 32 11.02 5.68 2.26
N LEU A 33 10.81 4.65 3.06
CA LEU A 33 9.60 4.50 3.87
C LEU A 33 9.75 5.27 5.20
N PRO A 34 8.69 5.91 5.70
CA PRO A 34 8.71 6.53 7.02
C PRO A 34 8.82 5.47 8.12
N THR A 35 9.74 5.66 9.06
CA THR A 35 10.05 4.70 10.13
C THR A 35 8.90 4.46 11.12
N LYS A 36 7.92 5.38 11.20
CA LYS A 36 6.75 5.29 12.09
C LYS A 36 5.45 5.55 11.34
N TRP A 37 5.30 4.95 10.16
CA TRP A 37 4.10 5.15 9.35
C TRP A 37 2.91 4.36 9.93
N PRO A 38 1.88 5.03 10.50
CA PRO A 38 0.81 4.37 11.24
C PRO A 38 -0.07 3.44 10.38
N TRP A 39 -0.02 3.55 9.05
CA TRP A 39 -0.84 2.78 8.12
C TRP A 39 -0.04 1.71 7.35
N ALA A 40 1.22 1.44 7.74
CA ALA A 40 2.09 0.49 7.05
C ALA A 40 1.46 -0.91 6.94
N THR A 41 0.87 -1.41 8.02
CA THR A 41 0.24 -2.73 8.06
C THR A 41 -0.99 -2.81 7.16
N ASP A 42 -1.84 -1.77 7.16
CA ASP A 42 -3.04 -1.71 6.32
C ASP A 42 -2.67 -1.62 4.82
N PHE A 43 -1.63 -0.84 4.50
CA PHE A 43 -1.11 -0.79 3.14
C PHE A 43 -0.54 -2.13 2.68
N ALA A 44 0.30 -2.79 3.49
CA ALA A 44 0.87 -4.09 3.14
C ALA A 44 -0.23 -5.13 2.91
N ARG A 45 -1.29 -5.11 3.72
CA ARG A 45 -2.47 -5.97 3.53
C ARG A 45 -3.18 -5.67 2.22
N LEU A 46 -3.40 -4.40 1.87
CA LEU A 46 -3.99 -4.03 0.59
C LEU A 46 -3.11 -4.50 -0.57
N TRP A 47 -1.81 -4.24 -0.50
CA TRP A 47 -0.84 -4.62 -1.53
C TRP A 47 -0.89 -6.12 -1.82
N GLN A 48 -0.84 -6.93 -0.76
CA GLN A 48 -1.00 -8.37 -0.89
C GLN A 48 -2.36 -8.72 -1.48
N ALA A 49 -3.47 -8.20 -0.95
CA ALA A 49 -4.80 -8.53 -1.46
C ALA A 49 -5.01 -8.13 -2.94
N ALA A 50 -4.43 -7.02 -3.38
CA ALA A 50 -4.60 -6.49 -4.74
C ALA A 50 -3.67 -7.14 -5.78
N LEU A 51 -2.47 -7.55 -5.36
CA LEU A 51 -1.42 -8.05 -6.27
C LEU A 51 -1.08 -9.53 -6.03
N SER A 52 -1.69 -10.19 -5.06
CA SER A 52 -1.60 -11.64 -4.92
C SER A 52 -2.15 -12.32 -6.19
N PRO A 53 -1.57 -13.46 -6.59
CA PRO A 53 -2.12 -14.27 -7.66
C PRO A 53 -3.61 -14.55 -7.42
N PRO A 54 -4.45 -14.61 -8.47
CA PRO A 54 -5.83 -14.99 -8.32
C PRO A 54 -5.89 -16.36 -7.63
N ARG A 55 -6.71 -16.48 -6.58
CA ARG A 55 -6.91 -17.77 -5.92
C ARG A 55 -7.55 -18.73 -6.93
N THR A 56 -6.83 -19.77 -7.31
CA THR A 56 -7.41 -20.89 -8.05
C THR A 56 -8.46 -21.53 -7.16
N VAL A 57 -9.73 -21.37 -7.54
CA VAL A 57 -10.82 -22.14 -6.96
C VAL A 57 -10.82 -23.50 -7.65
N LEU A 58 -10.57 -24.57 -6.90
CA LEU A 58 -10.82 -25.92 -7.42
C LEU A 58 -12.31 -26.17 -7.26
N SER A 59 -13.00 -26.28 -8.39
CA SER A 59 -14.41 -26.68 -8.47
C SER A 59 -14.58 -28.18 -8.25
#